data_AF-A0A940CLJ8-F1
#
_entry.id   AF-A0A940CLJ8-F1
#
_cell.length_a   1.000
_cell.length_b   1.000
_cell.length_c   1.000
_cell.angle_alpha   90.00
_cell.angle_beta   90.00
_cell.angle_gamma   90.00
#
_symmetry.space_group_name_H-M   'P 1'
#
loop_
_entity.id
_entity.type
_entity.pdbx_description
1 polymer ?
#
loop_
_entity_poly.entity_id
_entity_poly.type
_entity_poly.pdbx_seq_one_letter_code
_entity_poly.pdbx_strand_id
1 'polypeptide(L)' 'MKKIKIFIIILFLFLFHNRYAFPENSDELYQKIDLFSEVLEKIKEDYVDDVDQAEVMDAAINGVLQSLDPYSAYMNQ' A
#
# COMPACT_ATOMS: atom_id res chain seq x y z
N MET A 1 1.23 -45.91 -19.21
CA MET A 1 2.17 -44.78 -19.14
C MET A 1 1.50 -43.40 -19.16
N LYS A 2 0.56 -43.10 -20.08
CA LYS A 2 -0.09 -41.76 -20.15
C LYS A 2 -0.88 -41.38 -18.89
N LYS A 3 -1.63 -42.32 -18.28
CA LYS A 3 -2.41 -42.09 -17.05
C LYS A 3 -1.55 -41.75 -15.82
N ILE A 4 -0.35 -42.33 -15.72
CA ILE A 4 0.63 -42.05 -14.67
C ILE A 4 1.24 -40.65 -14.81
N LYS A 5 1.50 -40.20 -16.05
CA LYS A 5 1.96 -38.82 -16.30
C LYS A 5 0.90 -37.78 -15.92
N ILE A 6 -0.37 -38.06 -16.19
CA ILE A 6 -1.49 -37.19 -15.80
C ILE A 6 -1.61 -37.10 -14.27
N PHE A 7 -1.49 -38.23 -13.57
CA PHE A 7 -1.51 -38.26 -12.11
C PHE A 7 -0.36 -37.45 -11.48
N ILE A 8 0.85 -37.54 -12.05
CA ILE A 8 2.02 -36.74 -11.63
C ILE A 8 1.77 -35.24 -11.82
N ILE A 9 1.15 -34.83 -12.94
CA ILE A 9 0.85 -33.41 -13.20
C ILE A 9 -0.19 -32.87 -12.22
N ILE A 10 -1.23 -33.65 -11.91
CA ILE A 10 -2.24 -33.28 -10.92
C ILE A 10 -1.63 -33.17 -9.52
N LEU A 11 -0.76 -34.12 -9.16
CA LEU A 11 -0.05 -34.10 -7.88
C LEU A 11 0.89 -32.89 -7.77
N PHE A 12 1.58 -32.55 -8.86
CA PHE A 12 2.44 -31.37 -8.92
C PHE A 12 1.63 -30.08 -8.76
N LEU A 13 0.50 -29.94 -9.47
CA LEU A 13 -0.40 -28.79 -9.31
C LEU A 13 -0.98 -28.68 -7.90
N PHE A 14 -1.29 -29.81 -7.26
CA PHE A 14 -1.78 -29.84 -5.87
C PHE A 14 -0.71 -29.36 -4.87
N LEU A 15 0.56 -29.73 -5.08
CA LEU A 15 1.68 -29.26 -4.24
C LEU A 15 1.98 -27.76 -4.42
N PHE A 16 1.63 -27.18 -5.56
CA PHE A 16 1.80 -25.75 -5.84
C PHE A 16 0.60 -24.88 -5.42
N HIS A 17 -0.51 -25.45 -4.96
CA HIS A 17 -1.78 -24.73 -4.83
C HIS A 17 -1.82 -23.67 -3.72
N ASN A 18 -0.96 -23.72 -2.70
CA ASN A 18 -1.10 -22.84 -1.52
C ASN A 18 0.23 -22.30 -0.98
N ARG A 19 0.80 -21.29 -1.65
CA ARG A 19 1.93 -20.50 -1.11
C ARG A 19 1.76 -18.99 -1.31
N TYR A 20 0.53 -18.48 -1.36
CA TYR A 20 0.28 -17.05 -1.22
C TYR A 20 0.01 -16.78 0.26
N ALA A 21 1.07 -16.63 1.05
CA ALA A 21 0.94 -16.04 2.37
C ALA A 21 0.72 -14.55 2.16
N PHE A 22 -0.51 -14.06 2.39
CA PHE A 22 -0.74 -12.62 2.49
C PHE A 22 0.04 -12.12 3.71
N PRO A 23 0.81 -11.02 3.59
CA PRO A 23 1.50 -10.46 4.73
C PRO A 23 0.46 -10.05 5.77
N GLU A 24 0.54 -10.57 7.00
CA GLU A 24 -0.38 -10.21 8.09
C GLU A 24 -0.43 -8.69 8.34
N ASN A 25 0.65 -7.98 8.02
CA ASN A 25 0.77 -6.53 8.16
C ASN A 25 0.26 -5.73 6.94
N SER A 26 -0.10 -6.38 5.82
CA SER A 26 -0.62 -5.63 4.67
C SER A 26 -1.95 -4.98 5.00
N ASP A 27 -2.78 -5.67 5.80
CA ASP A 27 -4.12 -5.21 6.14
C ASP A 27 -4.08 -3.96 7.01
N GLU A 28 -3.14 -3.87 7.96
CA GLU A 28 -2.96 -2.68 8.78
C GLU A 28 -2.46 -1.49 7.94
N LEU A 29 -1.48 -1.72 7.06
CA LEU A 29 -0.95 -0.67 6.20
C LEU A 29 -2.04 -0.09 5.29
N TYR A 30 -2.84 -0.95 4.65
CA TYR A 30 -3.94 -0.49 3.80
C TYR A 30 -4.99 0.30 4.59
N GLN A 31 -5.33 -0.11 5.81
CA GLN A 31 -6.22 0.66 6.68
C GLN A 31 -5.66 2.06 7.01
N LYS A 32 -4.34 2.20 7.19
CA LYS A 32 -3.71 3.51 7.40
C LYS A 32 -3.76 4.39 6.14
N ILE A 33 -3.60 3.79 4.96
CA ILE A 33 -3.73 4.50 3.68
C ILE A 33 -5.17 4.97 3.46
N ASP A 34 -6.16 4.13 3.78
CA ASP A 34 -7.58 4.49 3.70
C ASP A 34 -7.90 5.65 4.65
N LEU A 35 -7.43 5.59 5.90
CA LEU A 35 -7.60 6.67 6.87
C LEU A 35 -6.94 7.97 6.41
N PHE A 36 -5.73 7.90 5.84
CA PHE A 36 -5.05 9.07 5.29
C PHE A 36 -5.86 9.71 4.16
N SER A 37 -6.47 8.89 3.30
CA SER A 37 -7.33 9.36 2.21
C SER A 37 -8.59 10.05 2.74
N GLU A 38 -9.24 9.50 3.77
CA GLU A 38 -10.41 10.12 4.43
C GLU A 38 -10.05 11.49 5.01
N VAL A 39 -8.88 11.62 5.64
CA VAL A 39 -8.42 12.89 6.22
C VAL A 39 -8.20 13.94 5.14
N LEU A 40 -7.58 13.58 4.01
CA LEU A 40 -7.39 14.50 2.88
C LEU A 40 -8.72 14.97 2.29
N GLU A 41 -9.71 14.09 2.19
CA GLU A 41 -11.05 14.42 1.71
C GLU A 41 -11.75 15.39 2.66
N LYS A 42 -11.71 15.14 3.98
CA LYS A 42 -12.26 16.07 4.97
C LYS A 42 -11.60 17.44 4.96
N ILE A 43 -10.28 17.50 4.78
CA ILE A 43 -9.58 18.79 4.64
C ILE A 43 -10.12 19.56 3.43
N LYS A 44 -10.39 18.88 2.31
CA LYS A 44 -10.95 19.53 1.13
C LYS A 44 -12.40 20.00 1.31
N GLU A 45 -13.21 19.23 2.03
CA GLU A 45 -14.65 19.52 2.19
C GLU A 45 -14.95 20.51 3.32
N ASP A 46 -14.23 20.39 4.44
CA ASP A 46 -14.57 21.05 5.71
C ASP A 46 -13.61 22.18 6.10
N TYR A 47 -12.48 22.35 5.40
CA TYR A 47 -11.54 23.43 5.73
C TYR A 47 -12.09 24.79 5.28
N VAL A 48 -11.78 25.82 6.06
CA VAL A 48 -12.41 27.15 5.93
C VAL A 48 -11.99 27.88 4.65
N ASP A 49 -10.80 27.57 4.15
CA ASP A 49 -10.18 28.16 2.97
C ASP A 49 -9.94 27.09 1.89
N ASP A 50 -9.81 27.51 0.64
CA ASP A 50 -9.43 26.60 -0.44
C ASP A 50 -8.02 26.03 -0.18
N VAL A 51 -7.90 24.70 -0.21
CA VAL A 51 -6.64 23.99 0.02
C VAL A 51 -6.14 23.34 -1.28
N ASP A 52 -4.89 23.62 -1.65
CA ASP A 52 -4.21 22.88 -2.72
C ASP A 52 -3.80 21.48 -2.22
N GLN A 53 -4.50 20.45 -2.70
CA GLN A 53 -4.21 19.08 -2.28
C GLN A 53 -2.84 18.58 -2.76
N ALA A 54 -2.27 19.13 -3.83
CA ALA A 54 -0.92 18.78 -4.26
C ALA A 54 0.12 19.28 -3.24
N GLU A 55 -0.03 20.52 -2.76
CA GLU A 55 0.86 21.10 -1.74
C GLU A 55 0.74 20.35 -0.40
N VAL A 56 -0.48 19.99 0.02
CA VAL A 56 -0.70 19.18 1.24
C VAL A 56 -0.05 17.80 1.12
N MET A 57 -0.13 17.17 -0.07
CA MET A 57 0.51 15.88 -0.31
C MET A 57 2.03 15.99 -0.22
N ASP A 58 2.63 17.01 -0.85
CA ASP A 58 4.07 17.26 -0.78
C ASP A 58 4.53 17.51 0.66
N ALA A 59 3.75 18.25 1.45
CA ALA A 59 4.01 18.48 2.86
C ALA A 59 3.93 17.17 3.68
N ALA A 60 2.93 16.32 3.40
CA ALA A 60 2.79 15.02 4.04
C ALA A 60 3.96 14.08 3.73
N ILE A 61 4.41 14.02 2.47
CA ILE A 61 5.59 13.24 2.06
C ILE A 61 6.84 13.72 2.80
N ASN A 62 7.06 15.04 2.86
CA ASN A 62 8.19 15.59 3.60
C ASN A 62 8.08 15.31 5.11
N GLY A 63 6.88 15.35 5.70
CA GLY A 63 6.65 14.99 7.10
C GLY A 63 6.97 13.52 7.40
N VAL A 64 6.61 12.60 6.50
CA VAL A 64 6.98 11.18 6.59
C VAL A 64 8.51 11.03 6.55
N LEU A 65 9.18 11.70 5.62
CA LEU A 65 10.64 11.64 5.51
C LEU A 65 11.34 12.21 6.75
N GLN A 66 10.88 13.35 7.27
CA GLN A 66 11.41 13.95 8.49
C GLN A 66 11.20 13.06 9.73
N SER A 67 10.13 12.27 9.76
CA SER A 67 9.89 11.30 10.83
C SER A 67 10.89 10.14 10.83
N LEU A 68 11.51 9.84 9.67
CA LEU A 68 12.56 8.83 9.54
C LEU A 68 13.93 9.41 9.91
N ASP A 69 14.25 10.61 9.43
CA ASP A 69 15.48 11.35 9.72
C ASP A 69 15.29 12.85 9.40
N PRO A 70 15.64 13.79 10.31
CA PRO A 70 15.51 15.23 10.08
C PRO A 70 16.16 15.78 8.81
N TYR A 71 17.13 15.07 8.23
CA TYR A 71 17.80 15.47 6.99
C TYR A 71 17.19 14.88 5.72
N SER A 72 16.21 13.98 5.85
CA SER A 72 15.52 13.39 4.70
C SER A 72 14.50 14.37 4.14
N ALA A 73 14.62 14.68 2.84
CA ALA A 73 13.72 15.56 2.13
C ALA A 73 13.42 15.00 0.73
N TYR A 74 12.19 15.23 0.25
CA TYR A 74 11.79 14.92 -1.11
C TYR A 74 12.07 16.13 -1.99
N MET A 75 12.86 15.95 -3.05
CA MET A 75 13.16 17.01 -4.00
C MET A 75 12.15 16.95 -5.14
N ASN A 76 11.15 17.84 -5.10
CA ASN A 76 10.18 18.00 -6.18
C ASN A 76 10.78 18.90 -7.29
N GLN A 77 10.59 18.55 -8.58
CA GLN A 77 11.06 19.32 -9.75
C GLN A 77 9.91 20.08 -10.41
#